data_AF-T0S2E4-F1
#
_entry.id   AF-T0S2E4-F1
#
_cell.length_a   1.000
_cell.length_b   1.000
_cell.length_c   1.000
_cell.angle_alpha   90.00
_cell.angle_beta   90.00
_cell.angle_gamma   90.00
#
_symmetry.space_group_name_H-M   'P 1'
#
loop_
_entity.id
_entity.type
_entity.pdbx_description
1 polymer ?
#
loop_
_entity_poly.entity_id
_entity_poly.type
_entity_poly.pdbx_seq_one_letter_code
_entity_poly.pdbx_strand_id
1 'polypeptide(L)'
;MTIAKKSLALLLLGTTLTSCVGNVNAQTSTSQSAQIVKENAVVNEVISRQSWMDKMFYSINKDVQLDAPIWINEESKKNEYGSIYMKTLIQEAHQIAKRYLKYGDHEAYNSFMMLALTFPMHEGLYMSYRQTNDEKGLCYRKANNGDIMFEHSKKKIFEHVNANLESEVASSEDKARLEAMSADEEGYRHMREQMVDDYTRILLDEKKERIANTDKASNYRHFIKYLKSGETPFIADCDNVANDQVIRQIIRGADGTDIGPVQLSLRWHYDKYLAKKMYLSLKETFKYGLNFIHVGFKKAYYDADKVKGSRNKTKKSSYSCLVSSDKSINYTNLVRGTWAGKCNQGQIKKACRIMDVEKLERITKAEEELKDLEGKFFKNSKTKKKISALKSEISELKNAVGNMSLKRHPDYHFKNNLNKVIKFIDQDKIGYGSSLSFKLDAKTKAAVDEIVKNFNSGNPKGSKHSAVSNL
;
A
#
# COMPACT_ATOMS: atom_id res chain seq x y z
N MET A 1 -2.61 40.58 19.98
CA MET A 1 -4.08 40.49 19.98
C MET A 1 -4.46 39.59 21.15
N THR A 2 -4.93 40.20 22.24
CA THR A 2 -5.00 39.60 23.58
C THR A 2 -6.26 38.76 23.74
N ILE A 3 -6.13 37.46 24.02
CA ILE A 3 -7.28 36.57 24.25
C ILE A 3 -7.46 36.38 25.75
N ALA A 4 -8.61 36.84 26.25
CA ALA A 4 -9.06 36.71 27.62
C ALA A 4 -9.58 35.29 27.90
N LYS A 5 -9.17 34.74 29.05
CA LYS A 5 -9.69 33.51 29.65
C LYS A 5 -11.13 33.73 30.12
N LYS A 6 -12.06 32.84 29.74
CA LYS A 6 -13.37 32.71 30.38
C LYS A 6 -13.47 31.36 31.09
N SER A 7 -13.73 31.45 32.38
CA SER A 7 -14.02 30.36 33.31
C SER A 7 -15.34 29.67 32.96
N LEU A 8 -15.38 28.34 33.10
CA LEU A 8 -16.57 27.52 32.93
C LEU A 8 -17.10 27.10 34.31
N ALA A 9 -18.36 27.43 34.58
CA ALA A 9 -19.09 27.03 35.78
C ALA A 9 -19.60 25.60 35.65
N LEU A 10 -19.40 24.82 36.71
CA LEU A 10 -19.80 23.43 36.87
C LEU A 10 -21.28 23.38 37.32
N LEU A 11 -22.15 22.73 36.56
CA LEU A 11 -23.53 22.44 36.96
C LEU A 11 -23.63 20.95 37.33
N LEU A 12 -23.84 20.68 38.61
CA LEU A 12 -24.20 19.38 39.17
C LEU A 12 -25.69 19.13 38.95
N LEU A 13 -26.02 17.99 38.33
CA LEU A 13 -27.32 17.34 38.49
C LEU A 13 -27.09 15.87 38.75
N GLY A 14 -27.43 15.45 39.97
CA GLY A 14 -27.55 14.06 40.36
C GLY A 14 -28.95 13.54 40.05
N THR A 15 -29.04 12.25 39.75
CA THR A 15 -30.25 11.45 39.96
C THR A 15 -29.83 10.03 40.34
N THR A 16 -30.31 9.60 41.50
CA THR A 16 -30.31 8.25 42.05
C THR A 16 -31.39 7.39 41.39
N LEU A 17 -31.16 6.08 41.28
CA LEU A 17 -32.21 5.05 41.39
C LEU A 17 -31.59 3.64 41.61
N THR A 18 -31.77 3.18 42.86
CA THR A 18 -32.04 1.83 43.39
C THR A 18 -32.85 0.93 42.43
N SER A 19 -32.90 -0.41 42.47
CA SER A 19 -32.34 -1.52 43.27
C SER A 19 -32.93 -2.86 42.72
N CYS A 20 -32.59 -3.98 43.36
CA CYS A 20 -33.19 -5.34 43.33
C CYS A 20 -32.51 -6.33 42.34
N VAL A 21 -31.66 -7.27 42.77
CA VAL A 21 -31.83 -8.45 43.68
C VAL A 21 -32.63 -9.59 43.05
N GLY A 22 -31.99 -10.76 42.92
CA GLY A 22 -32.60 -12.03 42.55
C GLY A 22 -31.57 -13.14 42.37
N ASN A 23 -31.13 -13.73 43.49
CA ASN A 23 -30.25 -14.89 43.59
C ASN A 23 -31.13 -16.13 43.91
N VAL A 24 -31.00 -17.29 43.25
CA VAL A 24 -31.23 -18.67 43.79
C VAL A 24 -30.68 -19.75 42.84
N ASN A 25 -29.62 -20.42 43.30
CA ASN A 25 -29.23 -21.85 43.34
C ASN A 25 -29.83 -22.99 42.47
N ALA A 26 -28.90 -23.91 42.17
CA ALA A 26 -28.92 -25.39 42.30
C ALA A 26 -29.35 -26.32 41.15
N GLN A 27 -28.32 -26.93 40.54
CA GLN A 27 -28.01 -28.36 40.39
C GLN A 27 -29.08 -29.49 40.25
N THR A 28 -28.70 -30.41 39.35
CA THR A 28 -28.88 -31.89 39.29
C THR A 28 -30.02 -32.55 38.49
N SER A 29 -29.58 -33.15 37.35
CA SER A 29 -29.91 -34.46 36.76
C SER A 29 -31.36 -34.92 36.56
N THR A 30 -31.73 -35.24 35.32
CA THR A 30 -31.96 -36.63 34.87
C THR A 30 -32.20 -36.69 33.36
N SER A 31 -31.76 -37.80 32.78
CA SER A 31 -31.87 -38.25 31.40
C SER A 31 -33.32 -38.34 30.89
N GLN A 32 -33.57 -37.91 29.65
CA GLN A 32 -34.20 -38.76 28.63
C GLN A 32 -34.15 -38.12 27.24
N SER A 33 -33.89 -39.00 26.28
CA SER A 33 -33.81 -38.86 24.85
C SER A 33 -34.95 -38.05 24.20
N ALA A 34 -34.58 -37.03 23.44
CA ALA A 34 -35.35 -36.57 22.28
C ALA A 34 -34.36 -36.23 21.16
N GLN A 35 -34.42 -37.02 20.08
CA GLN A 35 -33.79 -36.70 18.81
C GLN A 35 -34.30 -35.32 18.36
N ILE A 36 -33.42 -34.33 18.36
CA ILE A 36 -33.65 -33.06 17.68
C ILE A 36 -32.51 -32.92 16.67
N VAL A 37 -32.92 -32.98 15.41
CA VAL A 37 -32.29 -32.47 14.19
C VAL A 37 -30.95 -31.77 14.46
N LYS A 38 -29.84 -32.42 14.08
CA LYS A 38 -28.59 -31.70 13.80
C LYS A 38 -28.86 -30.79 12.60
N GLU A 39 -29.36 -29.59 12.87
CA GLU A 39 -29.05 -28.46 12.00
C GLU A 39 -27.53 -28.40 11.94
N ASN A 40 -27.01 -28.51 10.72
CA ASN A 40 -25.63 -28.16 10.44
C ASN A 40 -25.48 -26.67 10.77
N ALA A 41 -25.16 -26.36 12.01
CA ALA A 41 -24.53 -25.10 12.36
C ALA A 41 -23.25 -25.07 11.53
N VAL A 42 -23.30 -24.37 10.40
CA VAL A 42 -22.11 -23.94 9.69
C VAL A 42 -21.38 -23.06 10.69
N VAL A 43 -20.45 -23.67 11.43
CA VAL A 43 -19.48 -22.92 12.20
C VAL A 43 -18.71 -22.16 11.14
N ASN A 44 -19.05 -20.88 10.94
CA ASN A 44 -18.27 -19.98 10.13
C ASN A 44 -16.90 -19.92 10.78
N GLU A 45 -15.98 -20.73 10.28
CA GLU A 45 -14.62 -20.78 10.79
C GLU A 45 -13.99 -19.40 10.53
N VAL A 46 -13.83 -18.65 11.63
CA VAL A 46 -13.25 -17.31 11.60
C VAL A 46 -11.77 -17.48 11.28
N ILE A 47 -11.31 -16.88 10.18
CA ILE A 47 -9.91 -16.94 9.80
C ILE A 47 -9.11 -16.13 10.84
N SER A 48 -8.00 -16.67 11.35
CA SER A 48 -7.15 -15.93 12.30
C SER A 48 -6.72 -14.57 11.74
N ARG A 49 -7.06 -13.49 12.46
CA ARG A 49 -6.74 -12.12 12.07
C ARG A 49 -5.24 -11.93 11.93
N GLN A 50 -4.87 -11.25 10.86
CA GLN A 50 -3.51 -10.82 10.61
C GLN A 50 -3.30 -9.43 11.23
N SER A 51 -2.96 -9.37 12.53
CA SER A 51 -2.89 -8.10 13.29
C SER A 51 -1.92 -7.08 12.71
N TRP A 52 -0.86 -7.52 12.02
CA TRP A 52 0.05 -6.63 11.30
C TRP A 52 -0.67 -5.79 10.23
N MET A 53 -1.76 -6.30 9.67
CA MET A 53 -2.54 -5.61 8.65
C MET A 53 -3.30 -4.41 9.21
N ASP A 54 -3.67 -4.39 10.49
CA ASP A 54 -4.50 -3.30 11.04
C ASP A 54 -3.81 -1.95 10.93
N LYS A 55 -2.47 -1.96 10.92
CA LYS A 55 -1.70 -0.77 10.65
C LYS A 55 -2.01 -0.26 9.25
N MET A 56 -2.14 -1.13 8.23
CA MET A 56 -2.32 -0.79 6.81
C MET A 56 -3.72 -0.28 6.42
N PHE A 57 -4.62 -0.05 7.37
CA PHE A 57 -5.97 0.42 7.09
C PHE A 57 -6.30 1.72 7.84
N TYR A 58 -7.23 2.49 7.28
CA TYR A 58 -7.99 3.48 8.03
C TYR A 58 -9.33 2.91 8.48
N SER A 59 -9.78 3.25 9.68
CA SER A 59 -11.18 3.01 10.08
C SER A 59 -12.11 4.04 9.44
N ILE A 60 -13.19 3.55 8.82
CA ILE A 60 -14.19 4.33 8.10
C ILE A 60 -15.35 4.62 9.05
N ASN A 61 -15.94 5.80 8.91
CA ASN A 61 -17.19 6.13 9.60
C ASN A 61 -18.32 5.16 9.20
N LYS A 62 -19.02 4.62 10.20
CA LYS A 62 -20.09 3.62 10.02
C LYS A 62 -21.30 4.13 9.24
N ASP A 63 -21.48 5.44 9.10
CA ASP A 63 -22.59 6.04 8.37
C ASP A 63 -22.27 6.21 6.87
N VAL A 64 -21.03 5.97 6.46
CA VAL A 64 -20.63 6.07 5.06
C VAL A 64 -21.16 4.89 4.25
N GLN A 65 -21.84 5.18 3.15
CA GLN A 65 -22.19 4.18 2.15
C GLN A 65 -21.02 3.93 1.20
N LEU A 66 -20.72 2.64 0.97
CA LEU A 66 -19.68 2.19 0.06
C LEU A 66 -20.34 1.47 -1.12
N ASP A 67 -19.88 1.78 -2.33
CA ASP A 67 -20.19 1.02 -3.54
C ASP A 67 -19.03 0.06 -3.84
N ALA A 68 -18.81 -0.87 -2.91
CA ALA A 68 -17.72 -1.83 -2.98
C ALA A 68 -18.04 -3.11 -2.21
N PRO A 69 -17.55 -4.27 -2.65
CA PRO A 69 -17.59 -5.47 -1.80
C PRO A 69 -16.74 -5.21 -0.55
N ILE A 70 -17.20 -5.72 0.59
CA ILE A 70 -16.50 -5.62 1.87
C ILE A 70 -16.00 -7.02 2.22
N TRP A 71 -14.69 -7.16 2.43
CA TRP A 71 -14.12 -8.41 2.87
C TRP A 71 -14.50 -8.63 4.33
N ILE A 72 -15.21 -9.73 4.59
CA ILE A 72 -15.52 -10.19 5.94
C ILE A 72 -14.62 -11.40 6.18
N ASN A 73 -14.02 -11.46 7.37
CA ASN A 73 -13.01 -12.46 7.73
C ASN A 73 -13.62 -13.85 8.04
N GLU A 74 -14.52 -14.30 7.17
CA GLU A 74 -15.24 -15.57 7.24
C GLU A 74 -14.97 -16.35 5.94
N GLU A 75 -14.57 -17.62 6.04
CA GLU A 75 -14.20 -18.41 4.86
C GLU A 75 -15.38 -18.51 3.86
N SER A 76 -16.62 -18.50 4.35
CA SER A 76 -17.85 -18.53 3.53
C SER A 76 -18.05 -17.25 2.68
N LYS A 77 -17.54 -16.10 3.12
CA LYS A 77 -17.67 -14.80 2.43
C LYS A 77 -16.46 -14.42 1.58
N LYS A 78 -15.31 -15.03 1.86
CA LYS A 78 -14.02 -14.74 1.23
C LYS A 78 -14.04 -14.89 -0.30
N ASN A 79 -14.62 -15.98 -0.80
CA ASN A 79 -14.61 -16.31 -2.23
C ASN A 79 -15.58 -15.42 -3.03
N GLU A 80 -16.72 -15.06 -2.43
CA GLU A 80 -17.68 -14.12 -3.01
C GLU A 80 -17.03 -12.74 -3.19
N TYR A 81 -16.39 -12.23 -2.13
CA TYR A 81 -15.63 -10.98 -2.18
C TYR A 81 -14.60 -10.99 -3.32
N GLY A 82 -13.77 -12.04 -3.35
CA GLY A 82 -12.70 -12.17 -4.34
C GLY A 82 -13.21 -12.20 -5.78
N SER A 83 -14.33 -12.88 -6.00
CA SER A 83 -15.00 -12.97 -7.30
C SER A 83 -15.52 -11.61 -7.76
N ILE A 84 -16.23 -10.87 -6.89
CA ILE A 84 -16.73 -9.53 -7.22
C ILE A 84 -15.56 -8.57 -7.50
N TYR A 85 -14.51 -8.63 -6.66
CA TYR A 85 -13.33 -7.79 -6.82
C TYR A 85 -12.65 -8.02 -8.17
N MET A 86 -12.33 -9.28 -8.48
CA MET A 86 -11.62 -9.63 -9.71
C MET A 86 -12.46 -9.39 -10.96
N LYS A 87 -13.76 -9.71 -10.92
CA LYS A 87 -14.68 -9.43 -12.01
C LYS A 87 -14.71 -7.94 -12.33
N THR A 88 -14.84 -7.08 -11.30
CA THR A 88 -14.85 -5.63 -11.48
C THR A 88 -13.53 -5.14 -12.08
N LEU A 89 -12.38 -5.63 -11.58
CA LEU A 89 -11.06 -5.28 -12.10
C LEU A 89 -10.92 -5.63 -13.59
N ILE A 90 -11.29 -6.86 -13.97
CA ILE A 90 -11.18 -7.37 -15.34
C ILE A 90 -12.11 -6.59 -16.27
N GLN A 91 -13.34 -6.30 -15.84
CA GLN A 91 -14.30 -5.54 -16.64
C GLN A 91 -13.79 -4.11 -16.93
N GLU A 92 -13.32 -3.39 -15.92
CA GLU A 92 -12.80 -2.02 -16.10
C GLU A 92 -11.51 -2.02 -16.94
N ALA A 93 -10.62 -3.00 -16.74
CA ALA A 93 -9.43 -3.17 -17.57
C ALA A 93 -9.80 -3.46 -19.04
N HIS A 94 -10.77 -4.34 -19.27
CA HIS A 94 -11.25 -4.65 -20.62
C HIS A 94 -11.87 -3.44 -21.31
N GLN A 95 -12.65 -2.61 -20.61
CA GLN A 95 -13.23 -1.39 -21.22
C GLN A 95 -12.16 -0.45 -21.77
N ILE A 96 -11.02 -0.37 -21.09
CA ILE A 96 -9.86 0.42 -21.51
C ILE A 96 -9.12 -0.28 -22.66
N ALA A 97 -8.93 -1.59 -22.55
CA ALA A 97 -8.10 -2.39 -23.44
C ALA A 97 -8.78 -2.77 -24.77
N LYS A 98 -10.11 -2.91 -24.81
CA LYS A 98 -10.86 -3.42 -25.97
C LYS A 98 -10.60 -2.66 -27.26
N ARG A 99 -10.16 -1.41 -27.17
CA ARG A 99 -9.72 -0.62 -28.33
C ARG A 99 -8.54 -1.28 -29.05
N TYR A 100 -7.62 -1.92 -28.33
CA TYR A 100 -6.51 -2.66 -28.94
C TYR A 100 -7.02 -3.81 -29.79
N LEU A 101 -8.03 -4.56 -29.32
CA LEU A 101 -8.69 -5.62 -30.09
C LEU A 101 -9.36 -5.08 -31.36
N LYS A 102 -10.06 -3.92 -31.26
CA LYS A 102 -10.67 -3.26 -32.43
C LYS A 102 -9.66 -3.01 -33.55
N TYR A 103 -8.40 -2.82 -33.21
CA TYR A 103 -7.31 -2.55 -34.15
C TYR A 103 -6.37 -3.74 -34.39
N GLY A 104 -6.71 -4.94 -33.90
CA GLY A 104 -5.88 -6.15 -34.08
C GLY A 104 -4.62 -6.21 -33.22
N ASP A 105 -4.41 -5.28 -32.28
CA ASP A 105 -3.24 -5.21 -31.41
C ASP A 105 -3.41 -6.08 -30.15
N HIS A 106 -3.50 -7.40 -30.35
CA HIS A 106 -3.70 -8.34 -29.25
C HIS A 106 -2.50 -8.37 -28.26
N GLU A 107 -1.30 -8.03 -28.71
CA GLU A 107 -0.11 -7.90 -27.83
C GLU A 107 -0.29 -6.80 -26.79
N ALA A 108 -0.73 -5.62 -27.22
CA ALA A 108 -1.03 -4.51 -26.31
C ALA A 108 -2.20 -4.84 -25.38
N TYR A 109 -3.25 -5.51 -25.91
CA TYR A 109 -4.37 -5.97 -25.10
C TYR A 109 -3.90 -6.91 -23.98
N ASN A 110 -3.25 -8.02 -24.32
CA ASN A 110 -2.83 -9.05 -23.37
C ASN A 110 -1.85 -8.47 -22.33
N SER A 111 -0.91 -7.64 -22.76
CA SER A 111 0.07 -7.00 -21.87
C SER A 111 -0.59 -6.02 -20.91
N PHE A 112 -1.57 -5.23 -21.36
CA PHE A 112 -2.29 -4.32 -20.48
C PHE A 112 -3.20 -5.08 -19.51
N MET A 113 -3.86 -6.15 -19.93
CA MET A 113 -4.66 -7.00 -19.03
C MET A 113 -3.77 -7.63 -17.95
N MET A 114 -2.58 -8.13 -18.30
CA MET A 114 -1.61 -8.63 -17.32
C MET A 114 -1.12 -7.52 -16.36
N LEU A 115 -0.86 -6.31 -16.86
CA LEU A 115 -0.55 -5.15 -16.02
C LEU A 115 -1.70 -4.85 -15.05
N ALA A 116 -2.95 -4.89 -15.50
CA ALA A 116 -4.13 -4.67 -14.66
C ALA A 116 -4.28 -5.72 -13.56
N LEU A 117 -3.94 -7.00 -13.83
CA LEU A 117 -3.90 -8.06 -12.82
C LEU A 117 -2.71 -7.95 -11.85
N THR A 118 -1.67 -7.20 -12.18
CA THR A 118 -0.48 -7.08 -11.31
C THR A 118 -0.53 -5.82 -10.47
N PHE A 119 -1.03 -4.74 -11.05
CA PHE A 119 -0.99 -3.39 -10.52
C PHE A 119 -1.63 -3.26 -9.13
N PRO A 120 -2.88 -3.71 -8.90
CA PRO A 120 -3.49 -3.58 -7.58
C PRO A 120 -2.86 -4.50 -6.53
N MET A 121 -2.14 -5.58 -6.91
CA MET A 121 -1.46 -6.44 -5.93
C MET A 121 -0.11 -5.87 -5.47
N HIS A 122 0.47 -4.93 -6.23
CA HIS A 122 1.66 -4.21 -5.82
C HIS A 122 1.35 -2.93 -5.07
N GLU A 123 0.41 -2.14 -5.60
CA GLU A 123 -0.03 -0.96 -4.88
C GLU A 123 -0.81 -1.42 -3.64
N GLY A 124 -1.94 -2.09 -3.81
CA GLY A 124 -2.74 -2.56 -2.68
C GLY A 124 -2.64 -4.06 -2.43
N LEU A 125 -3.63 -4.53 -1.69
CA LEU A 125 -4.00 -5.93 -1.60
C LEU A 125 -5.34 -6.11 -2.29
N TYR A 126 -5.64 -7.33 -2.72
CA TYR A 126 -6.99 -7.76 -3.08
C TYR A 126 -7.90 -7.91 -1.86
N MET A 127 -7.80 -6.96 -0.94
CA MET A 127 -8.62 -6.73 0.22
C MET A 127 -8.59 -5.23 0.48
N SER A 128 -9.39 -4.49 -0.28
CA SER A 128 -9.36 -3.02 -0.25
C SER A 128 -10.29 -2.42 0.78
N TYR A 129 -11.45 -3.04 0.95
CA TYR A 129 -12.42 -2.72 1.99
C TYR A 129 -12.60 -3.97 2.81
N ARG A 130 -12.55 -3.82 4.13
CA ARG A 130 -12.77 -4.94 5.04
C ARG A 130 -13.65 -4.55 6.21
N GLN A 131 -14.20 -5.57 6.84
CA GLN A 131 -14.89 -5.49 8.12
C GLN A 131 -14.19 -6.40 9.11
N THR A 132 -13.89 -5.87 10.28
CA THR A 132 -13.37 -6.61 11.42
C THR A 132 -14.44 -6.65 12.51
N ASN A 133 -14.62 -7.81 13.14
CA ASN A 133 -15.60 -8.03 14.21
C ASN A 133 -15.03 -8.82 15.40
N ASP A 134 -13.72 -8.96 15.46
CA ASP A 134 -13.00 -9.85 16.39
C ASP A 134 -12.49 -9.13 17.65
N GLU A 135 -12.32 -7.81 17.61
CA GLU A 135 -11.90 -6.99 18.74
C GLU A 135 -12.60 -5.62 18.68
N LYS A 136 -13.04 -5.10 19.83
CA LYS A 136 -13.66 -3.77 19.92
C LYS A 136 -12.61 -2.68 19.74
N GLY A 137 -12.99 -1.57 19.11
CA GLY A 137 -12.13 -0.38 19.07
C GLY A 137 -10.88 -0.52 18.19
N LEU A 138 -10.88 -1.45 17.23
CA LEU A 138 -9.85 -1.60 16.20
C LEU A 138 -9.73 -0.37 15.30
N CYS A 139 -9.07 0.66 15.81
CA CYS A 139 -8.80 1.91 15.13
C CYS A 139 -7.34 2.31 15.31
N TYR A 140 -6.61 2.40 14.20
CA TYR A 140 -5.21 2.79 14.24
C TYR A 140 -5.09 4.31 14.32
N ARG A 141 -5.12 4.85 15.54
CA ARG A 141 -5.16 6.31 15.83
C ARG A 141 -4.14 7.12 15.05
N LYS A 142 -2.89 6.65 14.97
CA LYS A 142 -1.82 7.31 14.19
C LYS A 142 -2.21 7.53 12.73
N ALA A 143 -2.88 6.57 12.10
CA ALA A 143 -3.36 6.71 10.74
C ALA A 143 -4.62 7.57 10.68
N ASN A 144 -5.61 7.27 11.53
CA ASN A 144 -6.92 7.95 11.53
C ASN A 144 -6.86 9.44 11.89
N ASN A 145 -5.81 9.91 12.56
CA ASN A 145 -5.57 11.33 12.85
C ASN A 145 -4.56 11.98 11.88
N GLY A 146 -3.98 11.20 10.96
CA GLY A 146 -3.00 11.68 9.98
C GLY A 146 -1.56 11.81 10.49
N ASP A 147 -1.30 11.49 11.77
CA ASP A 147 0.03 11.56 12.40
C ASP A 147 1.07 10.68 11.70
N ILE A 148 0.64 9.57 11.11
CA ILE A 148 1.52 8.66 10.37
C ILE A 148 2.28 9.36 9.23
N MET A 149 1.69 10.39 8.62
CA MET A 149 2.32 11.17 7.55
C MET A 149 3.49 12.04 8.06
N PHE A 150 3.66 12.12 9.37
CA PHE A 150 4.64 12.97 10.04
C PHE A 150 5.69 12.19 10.84
N GLU A 151 5.72 10.85 10.82
CA GLU A 151 6.68 10.06 11.61
C GLU A 151 8.14 10.52 11.40
N HIS A 152 8.54 10.78 10.15
CA HIS A 152 9.87 11.33 9.85
C HIS A 152 10.06 12.77 10.33
N SER A 153 9.01 13.60 10.25
CA SER A 153 9.05 14.97 10.77
C SER A 153 9.16 14.98 12.29
N LYS A 154 8.40 14.12 12.98
CA LYS A 154 8.42 13.96 14.43
C LYS A 154 9.81 13.59 14.90
N LYS A 155 10.46 12.61 14.25
CA LYS A 155 11.85 12.24 14.56
C LYS A 155 12.82 13.42 14.46
N LYS A 156 12.76 14.18 13.37
CA LYS A 156 13.62 15.36 13.18
C LYS A 156 13.35 16.48 14.18
N ILE A 157 12.08 16.71 14.52
CA ILE A 157 11.70 17.70 15.53
C ILE A 157 12.23 17.25 16.89
N PHE A 158 12.03 15.98 17.26
CA PHE A 158 12.57 15.42 18.50
C PHE A 158 14.09 15.59 18.59
N GLU A 159 14.83 15.24 17.53
CA GLU A 159 16.29 15.40 17.48
C GLU A 159 16.71 16.86 17.68
N HIS A 160 16.01 17.81 17.04
CA HIS A 160 16.27 19.24 17.21
C HIS A 160 15.94 19.73 18.62
N VAL A 161 14.77 19.39 19.15
CA VAL A 161 14.34 19.77 20.51
C VAL A 161 15.29 19.20 21.54
N ASN A 162 15.61 17.90 21.45
CA ASN A 162 16.51 17.26 22.40
C ASN A 162 17.92 17.86 22.39
N ALA A 163 18.41 18.33 21.25
CA ALA A 163 19.73 18.94 21.15
C ALA A 163 19.76 20.43 21.54
N ASN A 164 18.63 21.14 21.47
CA ASN A 164 18.58 22.60 21.59
C ASN A 164 17.52 23.08 22.59
N LEU A 165 17.06 22.22 23.51
CA LEU A 165 16.00 22.54 24.46
C LEU A 165 16.37 23.80 25.26
N GLU A 166 17.53 23.79 25.89
CA GLU A 166 17.98 24.85 26.79
C GLU A 166 18.50 26.09 26.04
N SER A 167 19.00 25.92 24.81
CA SER A 167 19.57 27.03 24.02
C SER A 167 18.52 27.81 23.26
N GLU A 168 17.64 27.13 22.51
CA GLU A 168 16.81 27.77 21.47
C GLU A 168 15.31 27.52 21.64
N VAL A 169 14.90 26.39 22.25
CA VAL A 169 13.50 25.94 22.19
C VAL A 169 12.71 26.31 23.43
N ALA A 170 13.25 26.06 24.62
CA ALA A 170 12.53 26.29 25.87
C ALA A 170 12.28 27.78 26.12
N SER A 171 11.12 28.09 26.67
CA SER A 171 10.80 29.42 27.19
C SER A 171 11.77 29.85 28.30
N SER A 172 11.91 31.15 28.55
CA SER A 172 12.75 31.64 29.65
C SER A 172 12.33 31.09 31.01
N GLU A 173 11.03 30.85 31.22
CA GLU A 173 10.49 30.25 32.45
C GLU A 173 10.91 28.79 32.58
N ASP A 174 10.78 27.99 31.52
CA ASP A 174 11.16 26.58 31.55
C ASP A 174 12.68 26.39 31.68
N LYS A 175 13.48 27.29 31.10
CA LYS A 175 14.94 27.32 31.34
C LYS A 175 15.25 27.56 32.82
N ALA A 176 14.62 28.54 33.44
CA ALA A 176 14.79 28.82 34.87
C ALA A 176 14.34 27.64 35.75
N ARG A 177 13.28 26.91 35.35
CA ARG A 177 12.83 25.70 36.05
C ARG A 177 13.86 24.56 35.95
N LEU A 178 14.45 24.34 34.77
CA LEU A 178 15.52 23.37 34.57
C LEU A 178 16.76 23.74 35.39
N GLU A 179 17.17 25.02 35.39
CA GLU A 179 18.29 25.51 36.20
C GLU A 179 18.05 25.31 37.71
N ALA A 180 16.83 25.60 38.19
CA ALA A 180 16.46 25.40 39.59
C ALA A 180 16.51 23.92 40.03
N MET A 181 16.32 22.99 39.09
CA MET A 181 16.42 21.55 39.34
C MET A 181 17.81 20.96 39.07
N SER A 182 18.78 21.76 38.64
CA SER A 182 20.12 21.26 38.26
C SER A 182 20.88 20.52 39.37
N ALA A 183 20.52 20.75 40.63
CA ALA A 183 21.08 20.05 41.78
C ALA A 183 20.47 18.65 42.03
N ASP A 184 19.29 18.37 41.48
CA ASP A 184 18.62 17.06 41.52
C ASP A 184 18.76 16.39 40.15
N GLU A 185 19.77 15.55 39.97
CA GLU A 185 20.09 14.93 38.68
C GLU A 185 18.93 14.10 38.10
N GLU A 186 18.21 13.38 38.95
CA GLU A 186 17.09 12.53 38.52
C GLU A 186 15.86 13.37 38.18
N GLY A 187 15.51 14.34 39.02
CA GLY A 187 14.42 15.28 38.76
C GLY A 187 14.68 16.13 37.52
N TYR A 188 15.91 16.61 37.34
CA TYR A 188 16.35 17.32 36.14
C TYR A 188 16.13 16.47 34.89
N ARG A 189 16.64 15.24 34.88
CA ARG A 189 16.51 14.34 33.73
C ARG A 189 15.05 14.08 33.40
N HIS A 190 14.22 13.78 34.39
CA HIS A 190 12.80 13.50 34.18
C HIS A 190 12.05 14.74 33.63
N MET A 191 12.27 15.91 34.22
CA MET A 191 11.66 17.15 33.75
C MET A 191 12.11 17.50 32.34
N ARG A 192 13.40 17.36 32.06
CA ARG A 192 13.96 17.60 30.73
C ARG A 192 13.34 16.68 29.68
N GLU A 193 13.22 15.37 29.97
CA GLU A 193 12.58 14.41 29.07
C GLU A 193 11.11 14.78 28.79
N GLN A 194 10.34 15.13 29.83
CA GLN A 194 8.97 15.62 29.68
C GLN A 194 8.89 16.87 28.80
N MET A 195 9.77 17.84 29.03
CA MET A 195 9.83 19.06 28.22
C MET A 195 10.21 18.75 26.77
N VAL A 196 11.17 17.86 26.51
CA VAL A 196 11.51 17.43 25.15
C VAL A 196 10.27 16.86 24.44
N ASP A 197 9.50 16.02 25.11
CA ASP A 197 8.28 15.43 24.56
C ASP A 197 7.19 16.48 24.31
N ASP A 198 6.97 17.40 25.26
CA ASP A 198 5.98 18.46 25.16
C ASP A 198 6.30 19.45 24.03
N TYR A 199 7.53 19.96 23.97
CA TYR A 199 7.96 20.86 22.88
C TYR A 199 7.98 20.13 21.53
N THR A 200 8.32 18.83 21.49
CA THR A 200 8.20 18.04 20.27
C THR A 200 6.75 17.96 19.78
N ARG A 201 5.79 17.75 20.69
CA ARG A 201 4.35 17.75 20.38
C ARG A 201 3.89 19.12 19.86
N ILE A 202 4.22 20.20 20.56
CA ILE A 202 3.85 21.57 20.20
C ILE A 202 4.33 21.91 18.78
N LEU A 203 5.63 21.77 18.50
CA LEU A 203 6.21 22.10 17.19
C LEU A 203 5.67 21.20 16.07
N LEU A 204 5.32 19.95 16.38
CA LEU A 204 4.68 19.05 15.42
C LEU A 204 3.26 19.51 15.10
N ASP A 205 2.47 19.91 16.09
CA ASP A 205 1.09 20.36 15.89
C ASP A 205 1.04 21.70 15.17
N GLU A 206 1.92 22.65 15.49
CA GLU A 206 2.11 23.88 14.71
C GLU A 206 2.45 23.58 13.24
N LYS A 207 3.31 22.58 13.00
CA LYS A 207 3.65 22.15 11.64
C LYS A 207 2.44 21.56 10.92
N LYS A 208 1.62 20.73 11.59
CA LYS A 208 0.39 20.18 11.01
C LYS A 208 -0.59 21.28 10.66
N GLU A 209 -0.84 22.21 11.58
CA GLU A 209 -1.75 23.34 11.37
C GLU A 209 -1.32 24.21 10.18
N ARG A 210 -0.04 24.58 10.12
CA ARG A 210 0.53 25.31 8.98
C ARG A 210 0.36 24.58 7.65
N ILE A 211 0.49 23.25 7.62
CA ILE A 211 0.31 22.45 6.40
C ILE A 211 -1.18 22.26 6.05
N ALA A 212 -2.07 22.18 7.03
CA ALA A 212 -3.51 22.12 6.79
C ALA A 212 -4.02 23.41 6.16
N ASN A 213 -3.45 24.55 6.54
CA ASN A 213 -3.90 25.89 6.16
C ASN A 213 -3.12 26.53 4.98
N THR A 214 -2.15 25.83 4.38
CA THR A 214 -1.43 26.36 3.20
C THR A 214 -2.14 26.07 1.90
N ASP A 215 -1.98 26.94 0.88
CA ASP A 215 -2.48 26.69 -0.47
C ASP A 215 -1.70 25.63 -1.26
N LYS A 216 -0.52 25.23 -0.78
CA LYS A 216 0.27 24.18 -1.42
C LYS A 216 -0.37 22.80 -1.22
N ALA A 217 -0.49 22.04 -2.32
CA ALA A 217 -0.98 20.66 -2.27
C ALA A 217 -0.06 19.77 -1.40
N SER A 218 -0.65 19.13 -0.39
CA SER A 218 0.05 18.21 0.52
C SER A 218 -0.86 17.04 0.87
N ASN A 219 -0.27 15.90 1.25
CA ASN A 219 -1.04 14.72 1.68
C ASN A 219 -1.93 15.05 2.88
N TYR A 220 -1.37 15.71 3.90
CA TYR A 220 -2.11 16.02 5.12
C TYR A 220 -3.25 17.01 4.90
N ARG A 221 -3.04 18.08 4.11
CA ARG A 221 -4.12 19.02 3.77
C ARG A 221 -5.30 18.31 3.12
N HIS A 222 -5.01 17.45 2.14
CA HIS A 222 -6.04 16.72 1.41
C HIS A 222 -6.70 15.63 2.27
N PHE A 223 -5.94 14.97 3.14
CA PHE A 223 -6.47 14.07 4.16
C PHE A 223 -7.49 14.80 5.05
N ILE A 224 -7.11 15.96 5.61
CA ILE A 224 -8.04 16.74 6.43
C ILE A 224 -9.26 17.14 5.61
N LYS A 225 -9.05 17.86 4.50
CA LYS A 225 -10.12 18.44 3.68
C LYS A 225 -11.13 17.42 3.15
N TYR A 226 -10.67 16.27 2.65
CA TYR A 226 -11.54 15.34 1.91
C TYR A 226 -11.92 14.09 2.69
N LEU A 227 -11.19 13.77 3.78
CA LEU A 227 -11.39 12.54 4.53
C LEU A 227 -11.77 12.78 6.00
N LYS A 228 -11.37 13.91 6.62
CA LYS A 228 -11.67 14.24 8.02
C LYS A 228 -12.66 15.38 8.24
N SER A 229 -12.89 16.22 7.23
CA SER A 229 -13.84 17.34 7.33
C SER A 229 -15.26 16.96 6.90
N GLY A 230 -16.24 17.79 7.30
CA GLY A 230 -17.66 17.62 7.02
C GLY A 230 -18.45 17.05 8.21
N GLU A 231 -19.78 17.04 8.11
CA GLU A 231 -20.67 16.51 9.17
C GLU A 231 -20.49 15.01 9.39
N THR A 232 -20.22 14.28 8.31
CA THR A 232 -19.91 12.84 8.34
C THR A 232 -18.54 12.61 7.69
N PRO A 233 -17.44 12.80 8.45
CA PRO A 233 -16.10 12.52 7.96
C PRO A 233 -16.00 11.08 7.44
N PHE A 234 -15.28 10.87 6.33
CA PHE A 234 -15.10 9.53 5.79
C PHE A 234 -14.26 8.65 6.73
N ILE A 235 -13.16 9.21 7.25
CA ILE A 235 -12.30 8.54 8.22
C ILE A 235 -12.76 8.85 9.64
N ALA A 236 -13.13 7.81 10.36
CA ALA A 236 -13.66 7.92 11.72
C ALA A 236 -12.61 8.51 12.69
N ASP A 237 -13.08 9.26 13.67
CA ASP A 237 -12.32 9.49 14.90
C ASP A 237 -12.33 8.21 15.73
N CYS A 238 -11.17 7.79 16.22
CA CYS A 238 -11.07 6.53 16.94
C CYS A 238 -11.91 6.50 18.22
N ASP A 239 -12.13 7.66 18.86
CA ASP A 239 -12.97 7.77 20.05
C ASP A 239 -14.44 7.45 19.74
N ASN A 240 -14.91 7.78 18.53
CA ASN A 240 -16.28 7.52 18.10
C ASN A 240 -16.55 6.04 17.78
N VAL A 241 -15.49 5.25 17.54
CA VAL A 241 -15.58 3.82 17.21
C VAL A 241 -14.91 2.94 18.28
N ALA A 242 -14.51 3.51 19.42
CA ALA A 242 -13.78 2.80 20.47
C ALA A 242 -14.56 1.61 21.06
N ASN A 243 -15.89 1.72 21.08
CA ASN A 243 -16.79 0.69 21.61
C ASN A 243 -17.46 -0.16 20.51
N ASP A 244 -17.21 0.14 19.24
CA ASP A 244 -17.82 -0.59 18.13
C ASP A 244 -17.19 -1.98 18.02
N GLN A 245 -18.06 -3.01 18.03
CA GLN A 245 -17.63 -4.39 17.77
C GLN A 245 -17.29 -4.59 16.29
N VAL A 246 -18.03 -3.95 15.39
CA VAL A 246 -17.90 -4.10 13.94
C VAL A 246 -17.33 -2.82 13.36
N ILE A 247 -16.13 -2.89 12.81
CA ILE A 247 -15.44 -1.73 12.23
C ILE A 247 -15.18 -1.98 10.75
N ARG A 248 -15.58 -1.03 9.91
CA ARG A 248 -15.29 -1.02 8.47
C ARG A 248 -14.00 -0.23 8.21
N GLN A 249 -13.20 -0.72 7.27
CA GLN A 249 -11.86 -0.23 7.05
C GLN A 249 -11.50 -0.21 5.57
N ILE A 250 -10.65 0.75 5.16
CA ILE A 250 -10.11 0.87 3.81
C ILE A 250 -8.58 0.82 3.82
N ILE A 251 -7.99 0.12 2.86
CA ILE A 251 -6.54 -0.02 2.74
C ILE A 251 -5.85 1.31 2.40
N ARG A 252 -4.66 1.53 2.95
CA ARG A 252 -3.85 2.74 2.76
C ARG A 252 -2.36 2.45 2.55
N GLY A 253 -1.65 3.42 1.98
CA GLY A 253 -0.19 3.38 1.73
C GLY A 253 0.58 3.31 3.05
N ALA A 254 1.78 2.71 3.07
CA ALA A 254 2.55 2.45 4.31
C ALA A 254 2.79 3.68 5.21
N ASP A 255 2.82 4.88 4.64
CA ASP A 255 2.99 6.17 5.32
C ASP A 255 1.67 6.99 5.45
N GLY A 256 0.54 6.40 5.06
CA GLY A 256 -0.77 7.05 5.05
C GLY A 256 -0.96 8.06 3.93
N THR A 257 -0.15 8.02 2.87
CA THR A 257 -0.25 9.03 1.80
C THR A 257 -1.02 8.57 0.57
N ASP A 258 -1.49 7.32 0.57
CA ASP A 258 -2.24 6.69 -0.52
C ASP A 258 -3.47 5.95 0.02
N ILE A 259 -4.48 5.74 -0.82
CA ILE A 259 -5.73 5.08 -0.42
C ILE A 259 -6.33 4.19 -1.51
N GLY A 260 -6.93 3.06 -1.09
CA GLY A 260 -7.72 2.18 -1.94
C GLY A 260 -6.92 1.07 -2.65
N PRO A 261 -7.59 0.22 -3.46
CA PRO A 261 -7.03 -0.98 -4.12
C PRO A 261 -5.75 -0.76 -4.93
N VAL A 262 -5.59 0.43 -5.49
CA VAL A 262 -4.48 0.81 -6.36
C VAL A 262 -3.62 1.93 -5.74
N GLN A 263 -3.78 2.15 -4.42
CA GLN A 263 -3.05 3.13 -3.60
C GLN A 263 -2.79 4.44 -4.32
N LEU A 264 -3.86 5.19 -4.61
CA LEU A 264 -3.71 6.47 -5.27
C LEU A 264 -3.32 7.54 -4.25
N SER A 265 -2.21 8.23 -4.53
CA SER A 265 -1.70 9.32 -3.70
C SER A 265 -2.72 10.43 -3.47
N LEU A 266 -2.90 10.77 -2.19
CA LEU A 266 -3.73 11.88 -1.72
C LEU A 266 -3.21 13.22 -2.24
N ARG A 267 -1.90 13.36 -2.50
CA ARG A 267 -1.30 14.59 -3.04
C ARG A 267 -1.46 14.71 -4.55
N TRP A 268 -1.29 13.63 -5.31
CA TRP A 268 -1.23 13.71 -6.78
C TRP A 268 -2.57 13.50 -7.48
N HIS A 269 -3.52 12.82 -6.83
CA HIS A 269 -4.81 12.47 -7.44
C HIS A 269 -5.99 13.21 -6.80
N TYR A 270 -5.73 14.34 -6.12
CA TYR A 270 -6.73 14.98 -5.28
C TYR A 270 -7.90 15.58 -6.05
N ASP A 271 -7.66 16.17 -7.22
CA ASP A 271 -8.65 16.95 -7.98
C ASP A 271 -9.72 16.05 -8.63
N LYS A 272 -9.30 14.89 -9.12
CA LYS A 272 -10.16 13.98 -9.89
C LYS A 272 -10.61 12.76 -9.13
N TYR A 273 -9.79 12.23 -8.23
CA TYR A 273 -10.11 11.01 -7.49
C TYR A 273 -10.63 11.34 -6.08
N LEU A 274 -9.86 12.10 -5.30
CA LEU A 274 -10.19 12.36 -3.90
C LEU A 274 -11.38 13.33 -3.74
N ALA A 275 -11.35 14.48 -4.43
CA ALA A 275 -12.40 15.50 -4.37
C ALA A 275 -13.74 15.00 -4.92
N LYS A 276 -13.71 14.05 -5.85
CA LYS A 276 -14.90 13.40 -6.41
C LYS A 276 -15.34 12.15 -5.64
N LYS A 277 -14.69 11.86 -4.51
CA LYS A 277 -14.99 10.71 -3.65
C LYS A 277 -15.01 9.36 -4.39
N MET A 278 -14.18 9.21 -5.42
CA MET A 278 -14.11 7.96 -6.21
C MET A 278 -13.65 6.76 -5.36
N TYR A 279 -12.96 7.01 -4.24
CA TYR A 279 -12.57 6.01 -3.23
C TYR A 279 -13.76 5.37 -2.49
N LEU A 280 -15.00 5.82 -2.72
CA LEU A 280 -16.20 5.16 -2.19
C LEU A 280 -16.65 3.99 -3.06
N SER A 281 -16.21 3.93 -4.32
CA SER A 281 -16.59 2.90 -5.28
C SER A 281 -15.37 2.10 -5.76
N LEU A 282 -15.47 0.77 -5.69
CA LEU A 282 -14.43 -0.11 -6.24
C LEU A 282 -14.27 0.12 -7.76
N LYS A 283 -15.41 0.25 -8.45
CA LYS A 283 -15.47 0.41 -9.91
C LYS A 283 -14.83 1.73 -10.35
N GLU A 284 -15.23 2.86 -9.75
CA GLU A 284 -14.65 4.15 -10.12
C GLU A 284 -13.16 4.24 -9.74
N THR A 285 -12.76 3.61 -8.63
CA THR A 285 -11.33 3.53 -8.27
C THR A 285 -10.53 2.77 -9.33
N PHE A 286 -10.99 1.59 -9.76
CA PHE A 286 -10.30 0.85 -10.82
C PHE A 286 -10.30 1.60 -12.14
N LYS A 287 -11.44 2.12 -12.56
CA LYS A 287 -11.54 2.93 -13.78
C LYS A 287 -10.54 4.07 -13.79
N TYR A 288 -10.43 4.82 -12.69
CA TYR A 288 -9.46 5.92 -12.59
C TYR A 288 -8.01 5.42 -12.59
N GLY A 289 -7.67 4.48 -11.70
CA GLY A 289 -6.30 3.98 -11.54
C GLY A 289 -5.77 3.27 -12.80
N LEU A 290 -6.61 2.45 -13.44
CA LEU A 290 -6.26 1.76 -14.68
C LEU A 290 -6.07 2.74 -15.84
N ASN A 291 -6.92 3.76 -15.98
CA ASN A 291 -6.70 4.81 -16.98
C ASN A 291 -5.40 5.58 -16.71
N PHE A 292 -5.08 5.87 -15.45
CA PHE A 292 -3.84 6.55 -15.09
C PHE A 292 -2.60 5.75 -15.50
N ILE A 293 -2.54 4.46 -15.16
CA ILE A 293 -1.39 3.62 -15.53
C ILE A 293 -1.35 3.31 -17.03
N HIS A 294 -2.52 3.23 -17.68
CA HIS A 294 -2.65 3.03 -19.13
C HIS A 294 -1.96 4.11 -19.96
N VAL A 295 -2.01 5.37 -19.52
CA VAL A 295 -1.29 6.47 -20.19
C VAL A 295 0.22 6.17 -20.26
N GLY A 296 0.78 5.63 -19.17
CA GLY A 296 2.17 5.18 -19.13
C GLY A 296 2.42 3.96 -20.02
N PHE A 297 1.54 2.96 -19.91
CA PHE A 297 1.61 1.72 -20.69
C PHE A 297 1.67 2.02 -22.18
N LYS A 298 0.72 2.81 -22.67
CA LYS A 298 0.60 3.18 -24.08
C LYS A 298 1.88 3.80 -24.60
N LYS A 299 2.43 4.77 -23.86
CA LYS A 299 3.66 5.44 -24.24
C LYS A 299 4.85 4.48 -24.26
N ALA A 300 5.02 3.66 -23.22
CA ALA A 300 6.10 2.69 -23.16
C ALA A 300 6.00 1.65 -24.28
N TYR A 301 4.80 1.11 -24.54
CA TYR A 301 4.56 0.10 -25.57
C TYR A 301 4.92 0.63 -26.96
N TYR A 302 4.35 1.76 -27.40
CA TYR A 302 4.60 2.28 -28.74
C TYR A 302 6.00 2.88 -28.91
N ASP A 303 6.60 3.45 -27.86
CA ASP A 303 7.99 3.93 -27.96
C ASP A 303 9.01 2.78 -27.94
N ALA A 304 8.71 1.66 -27.27
CA ALA A 304 9.50 0.43 -27.37
C ALA A 304 9.34 -0.22 -28.76
N ASP A 305 8.12 -0.23 -29.32
CA ASP A 305 7.86 -0.78 -30.66
C ASP A 305 8.61 0.01 -31.77
N LYS A 306 8.78 1.33 -31.62
CA LYS A 306 9.62 2.13 -32.54
C LYS A 306 11.09 1.66 -32.57
N VAL A 307 11.60 1.06 -31.49
CA VAL A 307 12.96 0.50 -31.44
C VAL A 307 13.07 -0.73 -32.33
N LYS A 308 12.00 -1.54 -32.42
CA LYS A 308 11.91 -2.71 -33.30
C LYS A 308 12.14 -2.34 -34.77
N GLY A 309 11.55 -1.22 -35.20
CA GLY A 309 11.63 -0.71 -36.58
C GLY A 309 12.88 0.11 -36.93
N SER A 310 13.71 0.50 -35.94
CA SER A 310 14.86 1.36 -36.20
C SER A 310 16.03 0.60 -36.85
N ARG A 311 16.38 0.99 -38.08
CA ARG A 311 17.65 0.61 -38.75
C ARG A 311 18.86 1.37 -38.20
N ASN A 312 18.62 2.49 -37.51
CA ASN A 312 19.67 3.36 -37.01
C ASN A 312 20.11 2.88 -35.60
N LYS A 313 21.33 2.34 -35.50
CA LYS A 313 21.95 1.87 -34.24
C LYS A 313 22.20 3.00 -33.22
N THR A 314 22.09 4.27 -33.66
CA THR A 314 22.55 5.45 -32.92
C THR A 314 21.52 6.12 -32.00
N LYS A 315 20.21 5.88 -32.17
CA LYS A 315 19.20 6.33 -31.19
C LYS A 315 18.88 5.18 -30.23
N LYS A 316 19.65 5.07 -29.14
CA LYS A 316 19.20 4.33 -27.95
C LYS A 316 17.90 4.97 -27.46
N SER A 317 16.77 4.39 -27.80
CA SER A 317 15.50 4.76 -27.18
C SER A 317 15.65 4.61 -25.67
N SER A 318 15.06 5.55 -24.91
CA SER A 318 14.98 5.48 -23.45
C SER A 318 14.26 4.23 -22.93
N TYR A 319 13.74 3.38 -23.83
CA TYR A 319 13.00 2.15 -23.55
C TYR A 319 13.69 0.89 -24.08
N SER A 320 14.99 0.93 -24.40
CA SER A 320 15.71 -0.25 -24.89
C SER A 320 15.67 -1.42 -23.89
N CYS A 321 15.52 -1.17 -22.59
CA CYS A 321 15.33 -2.22 -21.57
C CYS A 321 14.02 -3.00 -21.72
N LEU A 322 13.05 -2.47 -22.47
CA LEU A 322 11.75 -3.09 -22.71
C LEU A 322 11.76 -3.98 -23.96
N VAL A 323 12.91 -4.11 -24.61
CA VAL A 323 13.07 -4.80 -25.89
C VAL A 323 14.14 -5.88 -25.73
N SER A 324 13.86 -7.06 -26.26
CA SER A 324 14.76 -8.22 -26.28
C SER A 324 15.85 -8.07 -27.36
N SER A 325 16.85 -8.95 -27.36
CA SER A 325 17.95 -8.95 -28.33
C SER A 325 17.49 -9.14 -29.77
N ASP A 326 16.40 -9.88 -29.99
CA ASP A 326 15.73 -10.10 -31.28
C ASP A 326 14.87 -8.90 -31.73
N LYS A 327 14.92 -7.79 -30.98
CA LYS A 327 14.13 -6.57 -31.18
C LYS A 327 12.63 -6.73 -30.94
N SER A 328 12.17 -7.86 -30.40
CA SER A 328 10.79 -8.00 -29.93
C SER A 328 10.59 -7.28 -28.60
N ILE A 329 9.35 -6.90 -28.28
CA ILE A 329 9.03 -6.32 -26.97
C ILE A 329 9.13 -7.43 -25.93
N ASN A 330 9.86 -7.17 -24.85
CA ASN A 330 9.83 -8.02 -23.66
C ASN A 330 8.63 -7.62 -22.80
N TYR A 331 7.53 -8.38 -22.88
CA TYR A 331 6.27 -8.02 -22.21
C TYR A 331 6.36 -7.98 -20.69
N THR A 332 7.16 -8.86 -20.09
CA THR A 332 7.44 -8.83 -18.64
C THR A 332 8.10 -7.50 -18.26
N ASN A 333 9.12 -7.08 -19.03
CA ASN A 333 9.79 -5.81 -18.80
C ASN A 333 8.88 -4.61 -19.12
N LEU A 334 8.02 -4.71 -20.13
CA LEU A 334 7.02 -3.66 -20.43
C LEU A 334 6.06 -3.45 -19.25
N VAL A 335 5.51 -4.53 -18.69
CA VAL A 335 4.60 -4.48 -17.53
C VAL A 335 5.31 -3.86 -16.33
N ARG A 336 6.51 -4.37 -15.97
CA ARG A 336 7.34 -3.83 -14.88
C ARG A 336 7.72 -2.37 -15.12
N GLY A 337 8.24 -2.05 -16.31
CA GLY A 337 8.73 -0.73 -16.70
C GLY A 337 7.63 0.32 -16.73
N THR A 338 6.43 -0.07 -17.17
CA THR A 338 5.25 0.80 -17.13
C THR A 338 4.92 1.22 -15.71
N TRP A 339 4.76 0.24 -14.81
CA TRP A 339 4.49 0.51 -13.41
C TRP A 339 5.60 1.34 -12.77
N ALA A 340 6.85 0.92 -13.00
CA ALA A 340 8.05 1.54 -12.45
C ALA A 340 8.17 3.01 -12.85
N GLY A 341 7.95 3.33 -14.12
CA GLY A 341 8.03 4.69 -14.63
C GLY A 341 6.80 5.52 -14.28
N LYS A 342 5.60 5.06 -14.67
CA LYS A 342 4.38 5.88 -14.57
C LYS A 342 3.81 5.95 -13.16
N CYS A 343 3.64 4.81 -12.49
CA CYS A 343 2.98 4.80 -11.20
C CYS A 343 3.93 5.27 -10.10
N ASN A 344 5.00 4.52 -9.88
CA ASN A 344 5.87 4.77 -8.74
C ASN A 344 6.75 6.02 -8.89
N GLN A 345 7.22 6.33 -10.10
CA GLN A 345 8.09 7.50 -10.33
C GLN A 345 7.36 8.72 -10.89
N GLY A 346 6.09 8.58 -11.28
CA GLY A 346 5.32 9.64 -11.96
C GLY A 346 5.84 10.01 -13.36
N GLN A 347 6.90 9.36 -13.85
CA GLN A 347 7.62 9.73 -15.06
C GLN A 347 8.01 8.48 -15.87
N ILE A 348 7.31 8.24 -16.97
CA ILE A 348 7.51 7.02 -17.77
C ILE A 348 8.93 6.87 -18.33
N LYS A 349 9.68 7.97 -18.51
CA LYS A 349 11.11 7.94 -18.90
C LYS A 349 12.01 7.17 -17.92
N LYS A 350 11.55 6.94 -16.68
CA LYS A 350 12.25 6.14 -15.66
C LYS A 350 11.89 4.65 -15.70
N ALA A 351 11.20 4.18 -16.74
CA ALA A 351 10.82 2.77 -16.90
C ALA A 351 12.00 1.81 -16.77
N CYS A 352 13.19 2.18 -17.28
CA CYS A 352 14.35 1.29 -17.25
C CYS A 352 15.06 1.13 -15.89
N ARG A 353 14.57 1.74 -14.80
CA ARG A 353 15.05 1.42 -13.45
C ARG A 353 14.82 -0.04 -13.06
N ILE A 354 13.96 -0.75 -13.77
CA ILE A 354 13.75 -2.20 -13.60
C ILE A 354 15.03 -3.02 -13.79
N MET A 355 16.01 -2.46 -14.52
CA MET A 355 17.32 -3.08 -14.71
C MET A 355 18.17 -3.03 -13.44
N ASP A 356 17.87 -2.12 -12.51
CA ASP A 356 18.61 -2.04 -11.25
C ASP A 356 18.32 -3.26 -10.37
N VAL A 357 17.11 -3.83 -10.45
CA VAL A 357 16.78 -5.11 -9.79
C VAL A 357 17.68 -6.23 -10.29
N GLU A 358 17.90 -6.34 -11.60
CA GLU A 358 18.75 -7.38 -12.18
C GLU A 358 20.22 -7.23 -11.76
N LYS A 359 20.71 -5.99 -11.71
CA LYS A 359 22.06 -5.70 -11.19
C LYS A 359 22.16 -6.03 -9.69
N LEU A 360 21.15 -5.70 -8.89
CA LEU A 360 21.13 -5.99 -7.45
C LEU A 360 21.03 -7.49 -7.15
N GLU A 361 20.30 -8.25 -7.97
CA GLU A 361 20.29 -9.73 -7.91
C GLU A 361 21.68 -10.30 -8.23
N ARG A 362 22.36 -9.77 -9.25
CA ARG A 362 23.75 -10.14 -9.57
C ARG A 362 24.72 -9.81 -8.44
N ILE A 363 24.61 -8.63 -7.83
CA ILE A 363 25.42 -8.25 -6.65
C ILE A 363 25.19 -9.25 -5.54
N THR A 364 23.93 -9.53 -5.19
CA THR A 364 23.59 -10.44 -4.08
C THR A 364 24.22 -11.83 -4.30
N LYS A 365 24.07 -12.39 -5.51
CA LYS A 365 24.67 -13.68 -5.86
C LYS A 365 26.20 -13.65 -5.84
N ALA A 366 26.81 -12.57 -6.33
CA ALA A 366 28.27 -12.41 -6.33
C ALA A 366 28.83 -12.24 -4.90
N GLU A 367 28.11 -11.57 -4.01
CA GLU A 367 28.47 -11.43 -2.59
C GLU A 367 28.38 -12.76 -1.84
N GLU A 368 27.33 -13.55 -2.07
CA GLU A 368 27.19 -14.90 -1.54
C GLU A 368 28.35 -15.80 -2.01
N GLU A 369 28.63 -15.81 -3.32
CA GLU A 369 29.73 -16.60 -3.87
C GLU A 369 31.11 -16.12 -3.38
N LEU A 370 31.30 -14.82 -3.25
CA LEU A 370 32.53 -14.24 -2.70
C LEU A 370 32.74 -14.70 -1.26
N LYS A 371 31.69 -14.65 -0.42
CA LYS A 371 31.73 -15.11 0.97
C LYS A 371 32.10 -16.59 1.06
N ASP A 372 31.51 -17.44 0.21
CA ASP A 372 31.81 -18.87 0.16
C ASP A 372 33.26 -19.14 -0.24
N LEU A 373 33.79 -18.39 -1.22
CA LEU A 373 35.20 -18.53 -1.64
C LEU A 373 36.19 -17.97 -0.61
N GLU A 374 35.83 -16.89 0.08
CA GLU A 374 36.65 -16.30 1.14
C GLU A 374 36.68 -17.18 2.40
N GLY A 375 35.63 -17.95 2.66
CA GLY A 375 35.55 -18.92 3.75
C GLY A 375 36.36 -20.21 3.54
N LYS A 376 36.92 -20.45 2.35
CA LYS A 376 37.76 -21.64 2.09
C LYS A 376 39.13 -21.52 2.77
N PHE A 377 39.53 -22.56 3.50
CA PHE A 377 40.85 -22.64 4.17
C PHE A 377 42.03 -22.56 3.19
N PHE A 378 41.96 -23.24 2.05
CA PHE A 378 43.00 -23.19 1.01
C PHE A 378 42.48 -22.49 -0.25
N LYS A 379 43.17 -21.41 -0.65
CA LYS A 379 42.83 -20.60 -1.84
C LYS A 379 43.92 -20.74 -2.90
N ASN A 380 43.69 -21.60 -3.88
CA ASN A 380 44.60 -21.73 -5.03
C ASN A 380 44.57 -20.47 -5.93
N SER A 381 45.52 -20.37 -6.88
CA SER A 381 45.64 -19.21 -7.80
C SER A 381 44.33 -18.89 -8.54
N LYS A 382 43.61 -19.93 -9.00
CA LYS A 382 42.31 -19.79 -9.67
C LYS A 382 41.25 -19.17 -8.75
N THR A 383 41.21 -19.59 -7.48
CA THR A 383 40.31 -19.05 -6.46
C THR A 383 40.62 -17.58 -6.17
N LYS A 384 41.90 -17.22 -6.02
CA LYS A 384 42.33 -15.82 -5.82
C LYS A 384 41.93 -14.93 -7.00
N LYS A 385 42.13 -15.42 -8.24
CA LYS A 385 41.71 -14.70 -9.46
C LYS A 385 40.19 -14.49 -9.49
N LYS A 386 39.41 -15.51 -9.13
CA LYS A 386 37.95 -15.42 -9.07
C LYS A 386 37.46 -14.45 -8.00
N ILE A 387 38.06 -14.46 -6.80
CA ILE A 387 37.79 -13.49 -5.73
C ILE A 387 38.03 -12.06 -6.23
N SER A 388 39.16 -11.81 -6.89
CA SER A 388 39.48 -10.48 -7.43
C SER A 388 38.46 -10.02 -8.47
N ALA A 389 38.07 -10.91 -9.39
CA ALA A 389 37.06 -10.63 -10.40
C ALA A 389 35.69 -10.31 -9.79
N LEU A 390 35.24 -11.10 -8.81
CA LEU A 390 33.97 -10.86 -8.09
C LEU A 390 33.99 -9.53 -7.35
N LYS A 391 35.10 -9.16 -6.69
CA LYS A 391 35.24 -7.86 -6.04
C LYS A 391 35.13 -6.70 -7.04
N SER A 392 35.74 -6.82 -8.21
CA SER A 392 35.61 -5.83 -9.29
C SER A 392 34.17 -5.71 -9.78
N GLU A 393 33.52 -6.84 -10.08
CA GLU A 393 32.14 -6.89 -10.55
C GLU A 393 31.17 -6.27 -9.52
N ILE A 394 31.30 -6.65 -8.25
CA ILE A 394 30.47 -6.10 -7.16
C ILE A 394 30.66 -4.58 -7.07
N SER A 395 31.91 -4.11 -7.12
CA SER A 395 32.22 -2.67 -7.07
C SER A 395 31.61 -1.91 -8.25
N GLU A 396 31.80 -2.39 -9.48
CA GLU A 396 31.24 -1.80 -10.69
C GLU A 396 29.71 -1.74 -10.65
N LEU A 397 29.06 -2.83 -10.25
CA LEU A 397 27.60 -2.89 -10.16
C LEU A 397 27.07 -1.97 -9.05
N LYS A 398 27.71 -1.93 -7.88
CA LYS A 398 27.33 -1.02 -6.79
C LYS A 398 27.50 0.45 -7.17
N ASN A 399 28.55 0.79 -7.91
CA ASN A 399 28.72 2.14 -8.44
C ASN A 399 27.59 2.52 -9.41
N ALA A 400 27.04 1.56 -10.14
CA ALA A 400 25.96 1.80 -11.10
C ALA A 400 24.56 1.92 -10.47
N VAL A 401 24.29 1.28 -9.32
CA VAL A 401 22.96 1.26 -8.66
C VAL A 401 22.91 1.97 -7.31
N GLY A 402 24.06 2.35 -6.76
CA GLY A 402 24.21 2.88 -5.42
C GLY A 402 24.08 1.81 -4.32
N ASN A 403 23.99 2.26 -3.08
CA ASN A 403 23.97 1.39 -1.89
C ASN A 403 22.56 0.88 -1.51
N MET A 404 21.64 0.79 -2.47
CA MET A 404 20.29 0.26 -2.21
C MET A 404 20.33 -1.25 -2.09
N SER A 405 19.61 -1.83 -1.12
CA SER A 405 19.46 -3.29 -1.06
C SER A 405 18.34 -3.77 -1.97
N LEU A 406 18.47 -4.99 -2.50
CA LEU A 406 17.48 -5.62 -3.38
C LEU A 406 16.06 -5.59 -2.78
N LYS A 407 15.92 -5.99 -1.51
CA LYS A 407 14.64 -6.04 -0.79
C LYS A 407 14.02 -4.67 -0.52
N ARG A 408 14.77 -3.58 -0.68
CA ARG A 408 14.25 -2.21 -0.53
C ARG A 408 13.89 -1.58 -1.88
N HIS A 409 14.25 -2.21 -3.00
CA HIS A 409 13.95 -1.69 -4.32
C HIS A 409 12.46 -1.93 -4.64
N PRO A 410 11.65 -0.90 -4.95
CA PRO A 410 10.21 -1.09 -5.15
C PRO A 410 9.86 -2.08 -6.28
N ASP A 411 10.63 -2.08 -7.37
CA ASP A 411 10.40 -3.01 -8.49
C ASP A 411 10.70 -4.47 -8.16
N TYR A 412 11.49 -4.76 -7.11
CA TYR A 412 11.69 -6.13 -6.65
C TYR A 412 10.36 -6.75 -6.20
N HIS A 413 9.56 -6.01 -5.43
CA HIS A 413 8.25 -6.47 -4.99
C HIS A 413 7.25 -6.55 -6.16
N PHE A 414 7.31 -5.61 -7.11
CA PHE A 414 6.44 -5.66 -8.29
C PHE A 414 6.75 -6.88 -9.17
N LYS A 415 8.05 -7.18 -9.40
CA LYS A 415 8.50 -8.40 -10.10
C LYS A 415 7.96 -9.66 -9.42
N ASN A 416 8.04 -9.74 -8.09
CA ASN A 416 7.51 -10.88 -7.35
C ASN A 416 5.99 -11.01 -7.49
N ASN A 417 5.26 -9.90 -7.50
CA ASN A 417 3.82 -9.90 -7.70
C ASN A 417 3.45 -10.32 -9.13
N LEU A 418 4.16 -9.84 -10.15
CA LEU A 418 3.97 -10.30 -11.53
C LEU A 418 4.20 -11.81 -11.65
N ASN A 419 5.27 -12.33 -11.04
CA ASN A 419 5.56 -13.76 -11.04
C ASN A 419 4.47 -14.59 -10.35
N LYS A 420 3.82 -14.04 -9.32
CA LYS A 420 2.66 -14.68 -8.69
C LYS A 420 1.47 -14.71 -9.66
N VAL A 421 1.15 -13.61 -10.31
CA VAL A 421 0.03 -13.51 -11.27
C VAL A 421 0.22 -14.45 -12.46
N ILE A 422 1.44 -14.55 -13.00
CA ILE A 422 1.79 -15.49 -14.08
C ILE A 422 1.47 -16.94 -13.72
N LYS A 423 1.53 -17.29 -12.43
CA LYS A 423 1.28 -18.63 -11.90
C LYS A 423 -0.18 -18.87 -11.48
N PHE A 424 -1.08 -17.88 -11.63
CA PHE A 424 -2.49 -18.06 -11.24
C PHE A 424 -3.20 -19.18 -12.03
N ILE A 425 -2.72 -19.50 -13.23
CA ILE A 425 -3.26 -20.60 -14.03
C ILE A 425 -3.13 -21.95 -13.31
N ASP A 426 -2.05 -22.13 -12.54
CA ASP A 426 -1.75 -23.36 -11.81
C ASP A 426 -2.29 -23.33 -10.37
N GLN A 427 -3.04 -22.29 -10.00
CA GLN A 427 -3.51 -22.06 -8.64
C GLN A 427 -5.04 -22.12 -8.54
N ASP A 428 -5.52 -22.80 -7.51
CA ASP A 428 -6.94 -22.83 -7.14
C ASP A 428 -7.39 -21.55 -6.40
N LYS A 429 -6.46 -20.87 -5.72
CA LYS A 429 -6.71 -19.60 -5.00
C LYS A 429 -5.78 -18.50 -5.50
N ILE A 430 -6.29 -17.27 -5.57
CA ILE A 430 -5.56 -16.08 -5.99
C ILE A 430 -5.45 -15.09 -4.83
N GLY A 431 -4.27 -14.49 -4.63
CA GLY A 431 -4.08 -13.47 -3.60
C GLY A 431 -2.64 -13.28 -3.16
N TYR A 432 -2.45 -12.60 -2.03
CA TYR A 432 -1.12 -12.22 -1.54
C TYR A 432 -0.39 -13.36 -0.82
N GLY A 433 -1.15 -14.21 -0.10
CA GLY A 433 -0.70 -15.38 0.67
C GLY A 433 -1.89 -16.28 1.04
N SER A 434 -1.66 -17.41 1.74
CA SER A 434 -2.71 -18.41 2.04
C SER A 434 -3.92 -17.85 2.81
N SER A 435 -3.67 -17.01 3.82
CA SER A 435 -4.73 -16.34 4.58
C SER A 435 -5.44 -15.25 3.78
N LEU A 436 -4.75 -14.65 2.79
CA LEU A 436 -5.22 -13.54 1.96
C LEU A 436 -5.37 -13.95 0.49
N SER A 437 -5.91 -15.15 0.26
CA SER A 437 -6.23 -15.68 -1.07
C SER A 437 -7.63 -16.29 -1.11
N PHE A 438 -8.29 -16.17 -2.26
CA PHE A 438 -9.66 -16.61 -2.46
C PHE A 438 -9.77 -17.48 -3.70
N LYS A 439 -10.75 -18.40 -3.69
CA LYS A 439 -11.23 -19.03 -4.92
C LYS A 439 -12.10 -18.04 -5.69
N LEU A 440 -12.07 -18.17 -7.00
CA LEU A 440 -12.95 -17.42 -7.89
C LEU A 440 -14.10 -18.29 -8.35
N ASP A 441 -15.24 -17.68 -8.65
CA ASP A 441 -16.29 -18.35 -9.41
C ASP A 441 -15.74 -18.80 -10.79
N ALA A 442 -16.37 -19.82 -11.37
CA ALA A 442 -15.88 -20.47 -12.58
C ALA A 442 -15.70 -19.50 -13.77
N LYS A 443 -16.61 -18.52 -13.94
CA LYS A 443 -16.52 -17.56 -15.05
C LYS A 443 -15.38 -16.58 -14.83
N THR A 444 -15.22 -16.08 -13.60
CA THR A 444 -14.14 -15.16 -13.26
C THR A 444 -12.77 -15.86 -13.32
N LYS A 445 -12.67 -17.12 -12.86
CA LYS A 445 -11.45 -17.93 -13.00
C LYS A 445 -11.08 -18.15 -14.47
N ALA A 446 -12.03 -18.54 -15.29
CA ALA A 446 -11.80 -18.75 -16.73
C ALA A 446 -11.27 -17.49 -17.41
N ALA A 447 -11.81 -16.31 -17.08
CA ALA A 447 -11.33 -15.04 -17.62
C ALA A 447 -9.89 -14.72 -17.17
N VAL A 448 -9.54 -14.97 -15.89
CA VAL A 448 -8.15 -14.82 -15.41
C VAL A 448 -7.22 -15.78 -16.15
N ASP A 449 -7.61 -17.05 -16.30
CA ASP A 449 -6.81 -18.07 -16.97
C ASP A 449 -6.58 -17.73 -18.44
N GLU A 450 -7.59 -17.22 -19.12
CA GLU A 450 -7.47 -16.73 -20.48
C GLU A 450 -6.45 -15.57 -20.57
N ILE A 451 -6.54 -14.58 -19.68
CA ILE A 451 -5.59 -13.45 -19.66
C ILE A 451 -4.16 -13.95 -19.45
N VAL A 452 -3.95 -14.81 -18.44
CA VAL A 452 -2.63 -15.33 -18.09
C VAL A 452 -2.08 -16.22 -19.22
N LYS A 453 -2.91 -17.11 -19.77
CA LYS A 453 -2.52 -17.97 -20.90
C LYS A 453 -2.17 -17.16 -22.14
N ASN A 454 -2.97 -16.15 -22.48
CA ASN A 454 -2.72 -15.29 -23.65
C ASN A 454 -1.43 -14.46 -23.49
N PHE A 455 -1.08 -14.06 -22.26
CA PHE A 455 0.19 -13.41 -21.97
C PHE A 455 1.38 -14.40 -22.06
N ASN A 456 1.26 -15.58 -21.45
CA ASN A 456 2.34 -16.57 -21.36
C ASN A 456 2.65 -17.26 -22.70
N SER A 457 1.61 -17.57 -23.48
CA SER A 457 1.74 -18.32 -24.73
C SER A 457 2.19 -17.45 -25.91
N GLY A 458 2.21 -16.12 -25.75
CA GLY A 458 2.80 -15.20 -26.71
C GLY A 458 2.27 -15.34 -28.15
N ASN A 459 1.04 -15.79 -28.35
CA ASN A 459 0.51 -16.06 -29.69
C ASN A 459 -0.70 -15.17 -30.07
N PRO A 460 -0.50 -13.86 -30.28
CA PRO A 460 -1.52 -12.98 -30.83
C PRO A 460 -1.42 -12.98 -32.35
N LYS A 461 -2.23 -13.81 -33.03
CA LYS A 461 -2.48 -13.57 -34.45
C LYS A 461 -3.29 -12.28 -34.56
N GLY A 462 -2.63 -11.16 -34.88
CA GLY A 462 -3.25 -9.91 -35.29
C GLY A 462 -2.23 -8.83 -35.63
N SER A 463 -2.63 -7.89 -36.50
CA SER A 463 -1.78 -6.83 -37.04
C SER A 463 -1.79 -5.58 -36.14
N LYS A 464 -0.61 -5.01 -35.86
CA LYS A 464 -0.49 -3.72 -35.16
C LYS A 464 -0.94 -2.57 -36.05
N HIS A 465 -1.75 -1.64 -35.53
CA HIS A 465 -2.30 -0.53 -36.32
C HIS A 465 -1.79 0.84 -35.84
N SER A 466 -1.31 1.66 -36.78
CA SER A 466 -0.76 3.01 -36.55
C SER A 466 -1.76 4.03 -35.98
N ALA A 467 -3.06 3.80 -36.15
CA ALA A 467 -4.10 4.66 -35.57
C ALA A 467 -4.07 4.70 -34.02
N VAL A 468 -3.49 3.68 -33.37
CA VAL A 468 -3.42 3.64 -31.89
C VAL A 468 -2.20 4.39 -31.35
N SER A 469 -1.16 4.61 -32.17
CA SER A 469 0.08 5.30 -31.76
C SER A 469 -0.01 6.83 -31.77
N ASN A 470 -1.01 7.41 -32.44
CA ASN A 470 -1.19 8.87 -32.60
C ASN A 470 -2.24 9.48 -31.65
N LEU A 471 -2.92 8.65 -30.86
CA LEU A 471 -3.76 9.06 -29.73
C LEU A 471 -2.91 9.09 -28.45
#